data_AF-A0A2V7WAY1-F1
#
_entry.id   AF-A0A2V7WAY1-F1
#
_cell.length_a   1.000
_cell.length_b   1.000
_cell.length_c   1.000
_cell.angle_alpha   90.00
_cell.angle_beta   90.00
_cell.angle_gamma   90.00
#
_symmetry.space_group_name_H-M   'P 1'
#
loop_
_entity.id
_entity.type
_entity.pdbx_description
1 polymer ?
#
loop_
_entity_poly.entity_id
_entity_poly.type
_entity_poly.pdbx_seq_one_letter_code
_entity_poly.pdbx_strand_id
1 'polypeptide(L)'
;MAVRGEEVAGSIDAHVRESVERMVDEIRASIEDVRIAVDQQLKAALQSVQADVNSINFLPHIQRAVGDLETEIESARPPAAPAPPAGADLGKIKTAIKAIESNKSQVDVLNALLEQSLGFGSRAALLILRGETSFAGWKGAGFSAHGGSDDAVKRFNAAPGLIPELDDMLRGEHVIQWDGNNLATRLGVSGSERAVLVPMVIKDKLAAAVYVDAIADDVAKFDVSAIQLLVFTTGLLVDTLAIRKKSPSPSLTEAEAGNATMIVPPPAAPAPPPPTPTPAPPTPVPTRTDAGTVAINASELRAMMASQRPNFNVPSAEDFSAPAATAKVPAIESKPAAPPPPPPPPPPPPTPAITGEDRPSTQYVPPPNLARSSASGPQSEDAKRHDEARRFARLLVSEIKLYNESKVDQGRKNRDLYERLKEDIDRSRQMYDERIGDDVRKVSNYFYDELVRILADGRAEALGL
;
A
#
# COMPACT_ATOMS: atom_id res chain seq x y z
N MET A 1 -73.78 -56.40 97.01
CA MET A 1 -74.29 -55.97 95.69
C MET A 1 -73.24 -55.30 94.79
N ALA A 2 -71.96 -55.15 95.18
CA ALA A 2 -70.94 -54.56 94.30
C ALA A 2 -70.30 -55.56 93.31
N VAL A 3 -70.21 -56.85 93.65
CA VAL A 3 -69.49 -57.86 92.84
C VAL A 3 -70.23 -58.29 91.55
N ARG A 4 -71.56 -58.09 91.46
CA ARG A 4 -72.36 -58.46 90.28
C ARG A 4 -72.42 -57.38 89.18
N GLY A 5 -72.10 -56.13 89.50
CA GLY A 5 -72.07 -55.04 88.51
C GLY A 5 -70.78 -55.03 87.69
N GLU A 6 -69.69 -55.51 88.27
CA GLU A 6 -68.36 -55.53 87.65
C GLU A 6 -68.24 -56.64 86.59
N GLU A 7 -68.85 -57.80 86.80
CA GLU A 7 -68.93 -58.89 85.80
C GLU A 7 -69.77 -58.53 84.57
N VAL A 8 -70.88 -57.81 84.74
CA VAL A 8 -71.76 -57.42 83.63
C VAL A 8 -71.14 -56.27 82.82
N ALA A 9 -70.47 -55.32 83.48
CA ALA A 9 -69.71 -54.27 82.80
C ALA A 9 -68.52 -54.84 82.01
N GLY A 10 -67.78 -55.81 82.58
CA GLY A 10 -66.68 -56.48 81.89
C GLY A 10 -67.13 -57.30 80.67
N SER A 11 -68.31 -57.93 80.74
CA SER A 11 -68.88 -58.69 79.61
C SER A 11 -69.31 -57.79 78.45
N ILE A 12 -69.93 -56.64 78.73
CA ILE A 12 -70.32 -55.67 77.70
C ILE A 12 -69.06 -55.05 77.07
N ASP A 13 -68.06 -54.69 77.86
CA ASP A 13 -66.81 -54.11 77.37
C ASP A 13 -66.00 -55.12 76.50
N ALA A 14 -66.00 -56.40 76.88
CA ALA A 14 -65.43 -57.47 76.08
C ALA A 14 -66.17 -57.67 74.75
N HIS A 15 -67.52 -57.64 74.76
CA HIS A 15 -68.32 -57.81 73.54
C HIS A 15 -68.21 -56.62 72.59
N VAL A 16 -68.12 -55.40 73.13
CA VAL A 16 -67.85 -54.19 72.34
C VAL A 16 -66.44 -54.24 71.74
N ARG A 17 -65.43 -54.65 72.51
CA ARG A 17 -64.06 -54.81 72.00
C ARG A 17 -63.98 -55.85 70.88
N GLU A 18 -64.62 -57.01 71.05
CA GLU A 18 -64.66 -58.06 70.02
C GLU A 18 -65.42 -57.59 68.76
N SER A 19 -66.51 -56.85 68.92
CA SER A 19 -67.26 -56.29 67.79
C SER A 19 -66.47 -55.22 67.03
N VAL A 20 -65.72 -54.38 67.76
CA VAL A 20 -64.83 -53.37 67.16
C VAL A 20 -63.66 -54.04 66.46
N GLU A 21 -63.02 -55.05 67.04
CA GLU A 21 -61.94 -55.81 66.39
C GLU A 21 -62.42 -56.48 65.10
N ARG A 22 -63.60 -57.12 65.13
CA ARG A 22 -64.21 -57.72 63.94
C ARG A 22 -64.50 -56.68 62.85
N MET A 23 -65.02 -55.51 63.23
CA MET A 23 -65.29 -54.42 62.28
C MET A 23 -63.99 -53.82 61.71
N VAL A 24 -62.94 -53.70 62.53
CA VAL A 24 -61.63 -53.21 62.08
C VAL A 24 -60.97 -54.20 61.11
N ASP A 25 -61.10 -55.50 61.35
CA ASP A 25 -60.58 -56.54 60.45
C ASP A 25 -61.34 -56.57 59.13
N GLU A 26 -62.67 -56.40 59.14
CA GLU A 26 -63.47 -56.26 57.92
C GLU A 26 -63.11 -55.00 57.12
N ILE A 27 -62.91 -53.86 57.80
CA ILE A 27 -62.46 -52.62 57.15
C ILE A 27 -61.06 -52.79 56.56
N ARG A 28 -60.14 -53.44 57.29
CA ARG A 28 -58.78 -53.68 56.79
C ARG A 28 -58.79 -54.59 55.56
N ALA A 29 -59.60 -55.65 55.56
CA ALA A 29 -59.75 -56.52 54.41
C ALA A 29 -60.33 -55.76 53.20
N SER A 30 -61.37 -54.96 53.40
CA SER A 30 -61.97 -54.11 52.36
C SER A 30 -60.98 -53.10 51.77
N ILE A 31 -60.15 -52.48 52.62
CA ILE A 31 -59.11 -51.55 52.17
C ILE A 31 -58.06 -52.27 51.31
N GLU A 32 -57.65 -53.49 51.68
CA GLU A 32 -56.68 -54.26 50.91
C GLU A 32 -57.26 -54.69 49.55
N ASP A 33 -58.54 -55.09 49.50
CA ASP A 33 -59.23 -55.41 48.25
C ASP A 33 -59.33 -54.19 47.31
N VAL A 34 -59.66 -53.01 47.87
CA VAL A 34 -59.69 -51.76 47.09
C VAL A 34 -58.29 -51.41 46.59
N ARG A 35 -57.26 -51.58 47.41
CA ARG A 35 -55.87 -51.32 47.02
C ARG A 35 -55.45 -52.23 45.86
N ILE A 36 -55.75 -53.52 45.94
CA ILE A 36 -55.45 -54.49 44.87
C ILE A 36 -56.18 -54.10 43.58
N ALA A 37 -57.45 -53.69 43.67
CA ALA A 37 -58.22 -53.27 42.51
C ALA A 37 -57.64 -51.99 41.87
N VAL A 38 -57.25 -51.00 42.67
CA VAL A 38 -56.62 -49.77 42.20
C VAL A 38 -55.26 -50.04 41.55
N ASP A 39 -54.42 -50.89 42.16
CA ASP A 39 -53.13 -51.28 41.59
C ASP A 39 -53.28 -52.01 40.26
N GLN A 40 -54.30 -52.87 40.13
CA GLN A 40 -54.62 -53.53 38.86
C GLN A 40 -55.10 -52.53 37.80
N GLN A 41 -55.96 -51.58 38.15
CA GLN A 41 -56.41 -50.54 37.22
C GLN A 41 -55.26 -49.61 36.79
N LEU A 42 -54.39 -49.22 37.72
CA LEU A 42 -53.23 -48.38 37.42
C LEU A 42 -52.26 -49.10 36.49
N LYS A 43 -52.00 -50.39 36.73
CA LYS A 43 -51.14 -51.21 35.88
C LYS A 43 -51.71 -51.36 34.47
N ALA A 44 -53.01 -51.59 34.34
CA ALA A 44 -53.68 -51.67 33.03
C ALA A 44 -53.63 -50.33 32.28
N ALA A 45 -53.88 -49.21 32.98
CA ALA A 45 -53.81 -47.87 32.39
C ALA A 45 -52.39 -47.54 31.91
N LEU A 46 -51.36 -47.85 32.70
CA LEU A 46 -49.96 -47.66 32.31
C LEU A 46 -49.57 -48.50 31.09
N GLN A 47 -50.03 -49.76 31.01
CA GLN A 47 -49.77 -50.60 29.84
C GLN A 47 -50.45 -50.06 28.58
N SER A 48 -51.67 -49.53 28.69
CA SER A 48 -52.37 -48.89 27.58
C SER A 48 -51.64 -47.65 27.08
N VAL A 49 -51.22 -46.76 28.01
CA VAL A 49 -50.48 -45.54 27.65
C VAL A 49 -49.13 -45.89 27.02
N GLN A 50 -48.43 -46.91 27.53
CA GLN A 50 -47.18 -47.35 26.94
C GLN A 50 -47.37 -47.93 25.53
N ALA A 51 -48.47 -48.65 25.28
CA ALA A 51 -48.80 -49.16 23.95
C ALA A 51 -49.08 -48.02 22.96
N ASP A 52 -49.83 -47.00 23.40
CA ASP A 52 -50.09 -45.79 22.59
C ASP A 52 -48.79 -45.04 22.29
N VAL A 53 -47.94 -44.80 23.30
CA VAL A 53 -46.64 -44.12 23.11
C VAL A 53 -45.72 -44.91 22.15
N ASN A 54 -45.72 -46.24 22.22
CA ASN A 54 -44.93 -47.06 21.30
C ASN A 54 -45.52 -47.11 19.87
N SER A 55 -46.83 -46.94 19.72
CA SER A 55 -47.50 -46.86 18.41
C SER A 55 -47.25 -45.53 17.70
N ILE A 56 -46.96 -44.50 18.48
CA ILE A 56 -46.67 -43.14 18.02
C ILE A 56 -45.18 -43.07 17.62
N ASN A 57 -44.89 -43.56 16.41
CA ASN A 57 -43.55 -43.59 15.87
C ASN A 57 -43.23 -42.27 15.12
N PHE A 58 -42.98 -41.19 15.86
CA PHE A 58 -42.71 -39.86 15.30
C PHE A 58 -41.32 -39.73 14.67
N LEU A 59 -40.35 -40.54 15.08
CA LEU A 59 -38.96 -40.45 14.60
C LEU A 59 -38.81 -40.56 13.07
N PRO A 60 -39.40 -41.55 12.38
CA PRO A 60 -39.30 -41.62 10.92
C PRO A 60 -39.97 -40.44 10.21
N HIS A 61 -41.03 -39.87 10.79
CA HIS A 61 -41.69 -38.68 10.23
C HIS A 61 -40.85 -37.41 10.42
N ILE A 62 -40.21 -37.24 11.58
CA ILE A 62 -39.30 -36.12 11.84
C ILE A 62 -38.06 -36.24 10.95
N GLN A 63 -37.48 -37.43 10.81
CA GLN A 63 -36.31 -37.65 9.94
C GLN A 63 -36.62 -37.36 8.48
N ARG A 64 -37.81 -37.77 7.99
CA ARG A 64 -38.26 -37.43 6.63
C ARG A 64 -38.47 -35.92 6.48
N ALA A 65 -39.16 -35.27 7.42
CA ALA A 65 -39.39 -33.83 7.36
C ALA A 65 -38.08 -33.02 7.40
N VAL A 66 -37.11 -33.45 8.20
CA VAL A 66 -35.77 -32.83 8.25
C VAL A 66 -35.04 -33.04 6.91
N GLY A 67 -35.04 -34.26 6.35
CA GLY A 67 -34.41 -34.52 5.06
C GLY A 67 -35.06 -33.77 3.89
N ASP A 68 -36.38 -33.62 3.91
CA ASP A 68 -37.12 -32.84 2.92
C ASP A 68 -36.77 -31.34 3.03
N LEU A 69 -36.69 -30.79 4.26
CA LEU A 69 -36.22 -29.42 4.49
C LEU A 69 -34.76 -29.21 4.09
N GLU A 70 -33.87 -30.15 4.38
CA GLU A 70 -32.46 -30.08 3.96
C GLU A 70 -32.35 -30.05 2.42
N THR A 71 -33.15 -30.86 1.75
CA THR A 71 -33.19 -30.89 0.28
C THR A 71 -33.78 -29.60 -0.29
N GLU A 72 -34.82 -29.05 0.33
CA GLU A 72 -35.45 -27.80 -0.09
C GLU A 72 -34.53 -26.59 0.17
N ILE A 73 -33.77 -26.58 1.27
CA ILE A 73 -32.73 -25.58 1.57
C ILE A 73 -31.57 -25.66 0.56
N GLU A 74 -31.11 -26.87 0.22
CA GLU A 74 -30.02 -27.06 -0.76
C GLU A 74 -30.48 -26.71 -2.18
N SER A 75 -31.74 -26.98 -2.53
CA SER A 75 -32.34 -26.67 -3.84
C SER A 75 -32.71 -25.19 -3.99
N ALA A 76 -33.07 -24.52 -2.89
CA ALA A 76 -33.37 -23.09 -2.85
C ALA A 76 -32.10 -22.23 -2.65
N ARG A 77 -30.94 -22.86 -2.42
CA ARG A 77 -29.65 -22.18 -2.47
C ARG A 77 -29.48 -21.65 -3.89
N PRO A 78 -29.41 -20.33 -4.10
CA PRO A 78 -29.05 -19.79 -5.40
C PRO A 78 -27.75 -20.47 -5.83
N PRO A 79 -27.55 -20.83 -7.11
CA PRO A 79 -26.25 -21.27 -7.58
C PRO A 79 -25.27 -20.23 -7.05
N ALA A 80 -24.26 -20.69 -6.29
CA ALA A 80 -23.32 -19.80 -5.62
C ALA A 80 -22.96 -18.71 -6.62
N ALA A 81 -23.29 -17.46 -6.29
CA ALA A 81 -22.86 -16.34 -7.10
C ALA A 81 -21.39 -16.61 -7.42
N PRO A 82 -20.97 -16.58 -8.70
CA PRO A 82 -19.58 -16.84 -9.03
C PRO A 82 -18.77 -16.03 -8.04
N ALA A 83 -17.90 -16.70 -7.27
CA ALA A 83 -17.13 -16.07 -6.22
C ALA A 83 -16.65 -14.73 -6.78
N PRO A 84 -16.86 -13.60 -6.07
CA PRO A 84 -16.49 -12.29 -6.60
C PRO A 84 -15.09 -12.45 -7.18
N PRO A 85 -14.91 -12.17 -8.49
CA PRO A 85 -13.73 -12.61 -9.23
C PRO A 85 -12.54 -12.23 -8.40
N ALA A 86 -11.73 -13.21 -7.96
CA ALA A 86 -10.72 -13.10 -6.90
C ALA A 86 -10.09 -11.71 -6.93
N GLY A 87 -10.75 -10.78 -6.23
CA GLY A 87 -10.50 -9.38 -6.42
C GLY A 87 -9.28 -9.13 -5.59
N ALA A 88 -8.24 -8.56 -6.20
CA ALA A 88 -7.04 -8.13 -5.50
C ALA A 88 -7.46 -7.59 -4.13
N ASP A 89 -7.02 -8.26 -3.06
CA ASP A 89 -7.40 -7.90 -1.70
C ASP A 89 -6.71 -6.55 -1.41
N LEU A 90 -7.41 -5.47 -1.75
CA LEU A 90 -6.92 -4.10 -1.64
C LEU A 90 -6.49 -3.80 -0.20
N GLY A 91 -7.07 -4.50 0.79
CA GLY A 91 -6.65 -4.46 2.18
C GLY A 91 -5.23 -5.02 2.39
N LYS A 92 -4.92 -6.18 1.79
CA LYS A 92 -3.56 -6.75 1.80
C LYS A 92 -2.56 -5.83 1.11
N ILE A 93 -2.91 -5.29 -0.06
CA ILE A 93 -2.03 -4.37 -0.80
C ILE A 93 -1.76 -3.11 0.02
N LYS A 94 -2.80 -2.49 0.59
CA LYS A 94 -2.66 -1.31 1.45
C LYS A 94 -1.74 -1.59 2.64
N THR A 95 -1.92 -2.75 3.28
CA THR A 95 -1.10 -3.19 4.41
C THR A 95 0.36 -3.39 4.00
N ALA A 96 0.60 -4.02 2.85
CA ALA A 96 1.94 -4.22 2.30
C ALA A 96 2.63 -2.88 1.98
N ILE A 97 1.96 -1.95 1.30
CA ILE A 97 2.53 -0.62 1.00
C ILE A 97 2.87 0.11 2.30
N LYS A 98 1.99 0.08 3.31
CA LYS A 98 2.23 0.68 4.62
C LYS A 98 3.47 0.07 5.30
N ALA A 99 3.64 -1.25 5.22
CA ALA A 99 4.79 -1.95 5.76
C ALA A 99 6.10 -1.49 5.08
N ILE A 100 6.09 -1.36 3.74
CA ILE A 100 7.24 -0.88 2.97
C ILE A 100 7.57 0.59 3.33
N GLU A 101 6.55 1.46 3.36
CA GLU A 101 6.74 2.90 3.62
C GLU A 101 7.30 3.21 5.01
N SER A 102 7.02 2.36 6.00
CA SER A 102 7.45 2.59 7.38
C SER A 102 8.97 2.54 7.60
N ASN A 103 9.73 2.09 6.60
CA ASN A 103 11.18 1.94 6.65
C ASN A 103 11.92 3.26 6.34
N LYS A 104 13.08 3.45 6.99
CA LYS A 104 13.87 4.69 6.92
C LYS A 104 15.15 4.59 6.10
N SER A 105 15.51 3.40 5.63
CA SER A 105 16.68 3.19 4.78
C SER A 105 16.27 2.53 3.48
N GLN A 106 17.00 2.82 2.40
CA GLN A 106 16.77 2.21 1.09
C GLN A 106 16.86 0.68 1.17
N VAL A 107 17.83 0.15 1.92
CA VAL A 107 18.02 -1.30 2.07
C VAL A 107 16.81 -1.93 2.77
N ASP A 108 16.31 -1.30 3.83
CA ASP A 108 15.14 -1.82 4.57
C ASP A 108 13.86 -1.75 3.73
N VAL A 109 13.69 -0.67 2.95
CA VAL A 109 12.59 -0.55 1.98
C VAL A 109 12.60 -1.69 0.95
N LEU A 110 13.78 -1.98 0.37
CA LEU A 110 13.92 -3.05 -0.63
C LEU A 110 13.74 -4.45 0.00
N ASN A 111 14.22 -4.65 1.23
CA ASN A 111 13.98 -5.88 1.97
C ASN A 111 12.47 -6.07 2.26
N ALA A 112 11.80 -5.00 2.69
CA ALA A 112 10.36 -5.02 2.95
C ALA A 112 9.56 -5.32 1.67
N LEU A 113 9.95 -4.76 0.52
CA LEU A 113 9.33 -5.10 -0.76
C LEU A 113 9.37 -6.61 -1.03
N LEU A 114 10.54 -7.24 -0.87
CA LEU A 114 10.68 -8.68 -1.11
C LEU A 114 9.85 -9.51 -0.13
N GLU A 115 9.84 -9.14 1.14
CA GLU A 115 9.03 -9.81 2.17
C GLU A 115 7.53 -9.67 1.87
N GLN A 116 7.06 -8.47 1.55
CA GLN A 116 5.65 -8.23 1.24
C GLN A 116 5.21 -8.90 -0.06
N SER A 117 6.13 -9.11 -1.01
CA SER A 117 5.85 -9.84 -2.25
C SER A 117 5.51 -11.32 -2.00
N LEU A 118 5.94 -11.89 -0.87
CA LEU A 118 5.57 -13.27 -0.47
C LEU A 118 4.08 -13.40 -0.08
N GLY A 119 3.39 -12.28 0.18
CA GLY A 119 1.94 -12.27 0.34
C GLY A 119 1.19 -12.55 -0.97
N PHE A 120 1.86 -12.37 -2.10
CA PHE A 120 1.31 -12.46 -3.46
C PHE A 120 2.08 -13.46 -4.34
N GLY A 121 2.98 -14.25 -3.77
CA GLY A 121 3.81 -15.24 -4.45
C GLY A 121 4.56 -16.14 -3.46
N SER A 122 5.30 -17.13 -3.95
CA SER A 122 6.07 -18.06 -3.13
C SER A 122 7.48 -17.56 -2.86
N ARG A 123 8.13 -17.00 -3.87
CA ARG A 123 9.53 -16.55 -3.81
C ARG A 123 9.65 -15.20 -4.52
N ALA A 124 10.50 -14.33 -3.99
CA ALA A 124 10.75 -13.01 -4.55
C ALA A 124 12.24 -12.70 -4.58
N ALA A 125 12.76 -12.25 -5.72
CA ALA A 125 14.16 -11.86 -5.88
C ALA A 125 14.29 -10.47 -6.51
N LEU A 126 15.20 -9.66 -5.97
CA LEU A 126 15.62 -8.40 -6.58
C LEU A 126 16.88 -8.63 -7.40
N LEU A 127 16.81 -8.32 -8.69
CA LEU A 127 17.91 -8.37 -9.63
C LEU A 127 18.27 -6.94 -10.05
N ILE A 128 19.48 -6.50 -9.77
CA ILE A 128 19.93 -5.14 -10.10
C ILE A 128 20.54 -5.12 -11.50
N LEU A 129 20.16 -4.14 -12.31
CA LEU A 129 20.79 -3.90 -13.61
C LEU A 129 22.22 -3.36 -13.37
N ARG A 130 23.21 -4.06 -13.90
CA ARG A 130 24.63 -3.72 -13.87
C ARG A 130 25.06 -3.33 -15.28
N GLY A 131 25.54 -2.09 -15.41
CA GLY A 131 25.78 -1.51 -16.73
C GLY A 131 24.46 -1.26 -17.46
N GLU A 132 24.42 -1.59 -18.75
CA GLU A 132 23.24 -1.38 -19.59
C GLU A 132 22.49 -2.67 -19.92
N THR A 133 23.11 -3.84 -19.73
CA THR A 133 22.58 -5.10 -20.31
C THR A 133 22.65 -6.33 -19.41
N SER A 134 23.31 -6.27 -18.25
CA SER A 134 23.49 -7.45 -17.39
C SER A 134 22.73 -7.31 -16.07
N PHE A 135 22.15 -8.39 -15.57
CA PHE A 135 21.47 -8.40 -14.27
C PHE A 135 22.27 -9.20 -13.24
N ALA A 136 22.39 -8.68 -12.03
CA ALA A 136 23.01 -9.38 -10.92
C ALA A 136 22.02 -9.51 -9.76
N GLY A 137 21.93 -10.68 -9.16
CA GLY A 137 21.06 -10.89 -8.01
C GLY A 137 21.57 -10.13 -6.78
N TRP A 138 20.65 -9.47 -6.09
CA TRP A 138 20.95 -8.69 -4.89
C TRP A 138 20.46 -9.37 -3.62
N LYS A 139 19.21 -9.85 -3.64
CA LYS A 139 18.60 -10.55 -2.50
C LYS A 139 17.42 -11.39 -2.96
N GLY A 140 17.24 -12.54 -2.32
CA GLY A 140 16.04 -13.38 -2.40
C GLY A 140 15.30 -13.47 -1.07
N ALA A 141 13.99 -13.62 -1.14
CA ALA A 141 13.08 -13.95 -0.05
C ALA A 141 12.24 -15.18 -0.45
N GLY A 142 11.91 -16.05 0.52
CA GLY A 142 11.15 -17.29 0.28
C GLY A 142 11.96 -18.49 -0.25
N PHE A 143 13.12 -18.27 -0.87
CA PHE A 143 13.91 -19.34 -1.51
C PHE A 143 14.35 -20.48 -0.58
N SER A 144 14.64 -20.20 0.70
CA SER A 144 15.10 -21.21 1.67
C SER A 144 14.05 -22.28 1.97
N ALA A 145 12.76 -21.94 1.91
CA ALA A 145 11.67 -22.89 2.11
C ALA A 145 11.54 -23.90 0.95
N HIS A 146 12.18 -23.62 -0.20
CA HIS A 146 12.05 -24.40 -1.43
C HIS A 146 13.39 -24.99 -1.91
N GLY A 147 14.30 -25.26 -0.96
CA GLY A 147 15.58 -25.90 -1.24
C GLY A 147 16.69 -24.97 -1.77
N GLY A 148 16.42 -23.67 -1.88
CA GLY A 148 17.39 -22.66 -2.31
C GLY A 148 17.99 -21.87 -1.16
N SER A 149 18.63 -20.75 -1.49
CA SER A 149 19.12 -19.79 -0.48
C SER A 149 19.19 -18.38 -1.04
N ASP A 150 19.05 -17.37 -0.17
CA ASP A 150 19.35 -15.95 -0.50
C ASP A 150 20.77 -15.80 -1.07
N ASP A 151 21.67 -16.65 -0.58
CA ASP A 151 23.06 -16.74 -0.98
C ASP A 151 23.25 -17.21 -2.44
N ALA A 152 22.37 -18.09 -2.94
CA ALA A 152 22.36 -18.47 -4.35
C ALA A 152 21.88 -17.31 -5.22
N VAL A 153 20.84 -16.59 -4.79
CA VAL A 153 20.33 -15.40 -5.47
C VAL A 153 21.42 -14.32 -5.54
N LYS A 154 22.17 -14.06 -4.47
CA LYS A 154 23.28 -13.07 -4.48
C LYS A 154 24.42 -13.41 -5.43
N ARG A 155 24.66 -14.70 -5.66
CA ARG A 155 25.72 -15.19 -6.57
C ARG A 155 25.27 -15.23 -8.03
N PHE A 156 23.97 -15.09 -8.28
CA PHE A 156 23.41 -15.11 -9.62
C PHE A 156 23.86 -13.89 -10.43
N ASN A 157 24.27 -14.17 -11.66
CA ASN A 157 24.60 -13.16 -12.66
C ASN A 157 24.07 -13.63 -14.02
N ALA A 158 23.35 -12.76 -14.70
CA ALA A 158 22.81 -12.96 -16.03
C ALA A 158 23.50 -12.03 -17.03
N ALA A 159 24.34 -12.63 -17.87
CA ALA A 159 24.83 -11.98 -19.07
C ALA A 159 23.69 -11.81 -20.10
N PRO A 160 23.79 -10.84 -21.03
CA PRO A 160 22.80 -10.66 -22.09
C PRO A 160 22.60 -11.95 -22.88
N GLY A 161 21.35 -12.29 -23.19
CA GLY A 161 21.01 -13.52 -23.93
C GLY A 161 20.93 -14.78 -23.07
N LEU A 162 21.31 -14.73 -21.78
CA LEU A 162 21.24 -15.91 -20.91
C LEU A 162 19.79 -16.29 -20.55
N ILE A 163 18.95 -15.27 -20.35
CA ILE A 163 17.56 -15.39 -19.91
C ILE A 163 16.72 -14.48 -20.80
N PRO A 164 15.98 -15.05 -21.77
CA PRO A 164 15.20 -14.28 -22.74
C PRO A 164 14.22 -13.30 -22.09
N GLU A 165 13.64 -13.68 -20.95
CA GLU A 165 12.65 -12.86 -20.23
C GLU A 165 13.27 -11.59 -19.63
N LEU A 166 14.51 -11.65 -19.16
CA LEU A 166 15.25 -10.47 -18.68
C LEU A 166 15.59 -9.55 -19.84
N ASP A 167 16.02 -10.11 -20.98
CA ASP A 167 16.34 -9.32 -22.17
C ASP A 167 15.10 -8.66 -22.76
N ASP A 168 13.95 -9.33 -22.73
CA ASP A 168 12.68 -8.80 -23.25
C ASP A 168 12.12 -7.68 -22.36
N MET A 169 12.16 -7.88 -21.04
CA MET A 169 11.82 -6.84 -20.07
C MET A 169 12.73 -5.61 -20.24
N LEU A 170 14.04 -5.81 -20.43
CA LEU A 170 14.99 -4.73 -20.61
C LEU A 170 14.75 -3.94 -21.91
N ARG A 171 14.44 -4.62 -23.03
CA ARG A 171 14.18 -3.96 -24.32
C ARG A 171 12.86 -3.22 -24.36
N GLY A 172 11.81 -3.81 -23.79
CA GLY A 172 10.46 -3.26 -23.88
C GLY A 172 9.99 -2.51 -22.65
N GLU A 173 10.78 -2.47 -21.58
CA GLU A 173 10.47 -1.85 -20.28
C GLU A 173 9.07 -2.21 -19.76
N HIS A 174 8.66 -3.48 -19.95
CA HIS A 174 7.33 -3.96 -19.63
C HIS A 174 7.37 -5.22 -18.76
N VAL A 175 6.22 -5.54 -18.18
CA VAL A 175 6.06 -6.70 -17.30
C VAL A 175 6.00 -7.98 -18.12
N ILE A 176 6.80 -8.97 -17.73
CA ILE A 176 6.83 -10.29 -18.39
C ILE A 176 6.19 -11.32 -17.46
N GLN A 177 5.35 -12.20 -18.00
CA GLN A 177 4.77 -13.34 -17.29
C GLN A 177 5.06 -14.64 -18.05
N TRP A 178 5.46 -15.69 -17.33
CA TRP A 178 5.75 -17.01 -17.89
C TRP A 178 5.67 -18.09 -16.81
N ASP A 179 6.26 -19.27 -17.03
CA ASP A 179 6.27 -20.39 -16.08
C ASP A 179 7.32 -20.24 -14.95
N GLY A 180 8.33 -19.38 -15.12
CA GLY A 180 9.43 -19.16 -14.16
C GLY A 180 10.54 -20.20 -14.20
N ASN A 181 10.41 -21.28 -14.96
CA ASN A 181 11.27 -22.47 -14.85
C ASN A 181 12.76 -22.19 -15.11
N ASN A 182 13.05 -21.43 -16.17
CA ASN A 182 14.42 -21.08 -16.57
C ASN A 182 15.14 -20.28 -15.45
N LEU A 183 14.47 -19.26 -14.92
CA LEU A 183 15.06 -18.39 -13.90
C LEU A 183 15.10 -19.08 -12.53
N ALA A 184 14.02 -19.75 -12.11
CA ALA A 184 13.97 -20.51 -10.86
C ALA A 184 15.12 -21.53 -10.75
N THR A 185 15.34 -22.32 -11.82
CA THR A 185 16.41 -23.33 -11.86
C THR A 185 17.79 -22.68 -11.71
N ARG A 186 18.02 -21.52 -12.33
CA ARG A 186 19.28 -20.78 -12.24
C ARG A 186 19.49 -20.10 -10.88
N LEU A 187 18.41 -19.78 -10.17
CA LEU A 187 18.44 -19.32 -8.78
C LEU A 187 18.61 -20.48 -7.78
N GLY A 188 18.76 -21.72 -8.27
CA GLY A 188 19.07 -22.89 -7.45
C GLY A 188 17.86 -23.52 -6.76
N VAL A 189 16.67 -23.34 -7.32
CA VAL A 189 15.42 -23.92 -6.81
C VAL A 189 14.68 -24.67 -7.91
N SER A 190 13.74 -25.52 -7.52
CA SER A 190 12.84 -26.17 -8.47
C SER A 190 12.01 -25.15 -9.24
N GLY A 191 11.58 -25.55 -10.44
CA GLY A 191 10.65 -24.79 -11.28
C GLY A 191 9.38 -24.33 -10.57
N SER A 192 8.73 -23.34 -11.16
CA SER A 192 7.46 -22.77 -10.71
C SER A 192 6.36 -23.04 -11.74
N GLU A 193 5.11 -22.78 -11.37
CA GLU A 193 3.97 -22.86 -12.30
C GLU A 193 3.75 -21.52 -13.01
N ARG A 194 3.96 -20.43 -12.28
CA ARG A 194 3.82 -19.06 -12.78
C ARG A 194 4.92 -18.19 -12.23
N ALA A 195 5.41 -17.26 -13.04
CA ALA A 195 6.29 -16.20 -12.61
C ALA A 195 5.99 -14.88 -13.32
N VAL A 196 6.40 -13.81 -12.66
CA VAL A 196 6.37 -12.45 -13.18
C VAL A 196 7.72 -11.79 -12.97
N LEU A 197 8.14 -11.00 -13.95
CA LEU A 197 9.26 -10.09 -13.88
C LEU A 197 8.74 -8.67 -14.07
N VAL A 198 8.92 -7.85 -13.03
CA VAL A 198 8.45 -6.47 -13.02
C VAL A 198 9.66 -5.52 -13.07
N PRO A 199 9.74 -4.62 -14.06
CA PRO A 199 10.78 -3.61 -14.11
C PRO A 199 10.61 -2.61 -12.96
N MET A 200 11.71 -2.26 -12.30
CA MET A 200 11.74 -1.26 -11.24
C MET A 200 12.52 -0.04 -11.72
N VAL A 201 11.80 1.07 -11.87
CA VAL A 201 12.35 2.36 -12.28
C VAL A 201 12.69 3.19 -11.04
N ILE A 202 13.90 3.75 -11.01
CA ILE A 202 14.39 4.67 -9.98
C ILE A 202 14.96 5.89 -10.71
N LYS A 203 14.54 7.09 -10.34
CA LYS A 203 14.96 8.36 -10.97
C LYS A 203 14.85 8.31 -12.50
N ASP A 204 13.72 7.82 -13.00
CA ASP A 204 13.41 7.73 -14.44
C ASP A 204 14.34 6.80 -15.24
N LYS A 205 15.03 5.87 -14.55
CA LYS A 205 15.85 4.84 -15.18
C LYS A 205 15.47 3.45 -14.70
N LEU A 206 15.41 2.49 -15.61
CA LEU A 206 15.30 1.07 -15.26
C LEU A 206 16.53 0.65 -14.44
N ALA A 207 16.33 0.42 -13.15
CA ALA A 207 17.42 0.17 -12.20
C ALA A 207 17.48 -1.29 -11.76
N ALA A 208 16.35 -1.98 -11.71
CA ALA A 208 16.28 -3.36 -11.28
C ALA A 208 15.10 -4.10 -11.94
N ALA A 209 15.09 -5.41 -11.81
CA ALA A 209 13.98 -6.29 -12.11
C ALA A 209 13.58 -7.04 -10.82
N VAL A 210 12.30 -7.08 -10.53
CA VAL A 210 11.75 -7.84 -9.40
C VAL A 210 11.11 -9.11 -9.96
N TYR A 211 11.71 -10.24 -9.63
CA TYR A 211 11.21 -11.56 -9.96
C TYR A 211 10.33 -12.06 -8.82
N VAL A 212 9.12 -12.52 -9.13
CA VAL A 212 8.25 -13.21 -8.18
C VAL A 212 7.63 -14.42 -8.87
N ASP A 213 7.62 -15.56 -8.21
CA ASP A 213 6.98 -16.77 -8.72
C ASP A 213 5.98 -17.38 -7.75
N ALA A 214 5.22 -18.35 -8.26
CA ALA A 214 4.31 -19.18 -7.49
C ALA A 214 4.53 -20.65 -7.83
N ILE A 215 4.74 -21.45 -6.79
CA ILE A 215 4.69 -22.91 -6.87
C ILE A 215 3.23 -23.39 -6.83
N ALA A 216 2.99 -24.66 -7.17
CA ALA A 216 1.65 -25.25 -7.29
C ALA A 216 0.69 -24.90 -6.14
N ASP A 217 1.16 -24.96 -4.89
CA ASP A 217 0.35 -24.71 -3.69
C ASP A 217 -0.09 -23.24 -3.54
N ASP A 218 0.63 -22.32 -4.18
CA ASP A 218 0.50 -20.87 -4.01
C ASP A 218 -0.03 -20.16 -5.26
N VAL A 219 -0.37 -20.88 -6.32
CA VAL A 219 -0.88 -20.28 -7.58
C VAL A 219 -2.14 -19.45 -7.33
N ALA A 220 -2.97 -19.86 -6.37
CA ALA A 220 -4.21 -19.17 -6.02
C ALA A 220 -3.99 -17.78 -5.38
N LYS A 221 -2.86 -17.56 -4.71
CA LYS A 221 -2.51 -16.24 -4.13
C LYS A 221 -1.67 -15.38 -5.08
N PHE A 222 -1.29 -15.91 -6.24
CA PHE A 222 -0.43 -15.22 -7.19
C PHE A 222 -1.14 -14.05 -7.87
N ASP A 223 -0.83 -12.83 -7.42
CA ASP A 223 -1.44 -11.60 -7.92
C ASP A 223 -0.39 -10.68 -8.56
N VAL A 224 -0.34 -10.73 -9.89
CA VAL A 224 0.58 -9.96 -10.71
C VAL A 224 0.33 -8.45 -10.58
N SER A 225 -0.93 -8.03 -10.44
CA SER A 225 -1.30 -6.62 -10.34
C SER A 225 -0.86 -6.03 -8.99
N ALA A 226 -1.02 -6.80 -7.91
CA ALA A 226 -0.51 -6.43 -6.59
C ALA A 226 1.01 -6.27 -6.61
N ILE A 227 1.74 -7.23 -7.18
CA ILE A 227 3.21 -7.19 -7.28
C ILE A 227 3.66 -5.96 -8.07
N GLN A 228 3.04 -5.69 -9.23
CA GLN A 228 3.34 -4.50 -10.03
C GLN A 228 3.19 -3.20 -9.22
N LEU A 229 2.09 -3.09 -8.48
CA LEU A 229 1.82 -1.90 -7.67
C LEU A 229 2.81 -1.74 -6.52
N LEU A 230 3.24 -2.84 -5.87
CA LEU A 230 4.28 -2.80 -4.84
C LEU A 230 5.61 -2.33 -5.41
N VAL A 231 6.03 -2.85 -6.56
CA VAL A 231 7.30 -2.47 -7.21
C VAL A 231 7.27 -1.01 -7.65
N PHE A 232 6.20 -0.58 -8.32
CA PHE A 232 6.01 0.81 -8.73
C PHE A 232 6.06 1.77 -7.53
N THR A 233 5.29 1.48 -6.49
CA THR A 233 5.24 2.34 -5.28
C THR A 233 6.58 2.36 -4.56
N THR A 234 7.31 1.24 -4.55
CA THR A 234 8.64 1.16 -3.95
C THR A 234 9.67 1.98 -4.73
N GLY A 235 9.62 1.99 -6.06
CA GLY A 235 10.46 2.85 -6.90
C GLY A 235 10.29 4.34 -6.54
N LEU A 236 9.04 4.81 -6.48
CA LEU A 236 8.71 6.17 -6.06
C LEU A 236 9.13 6.47 -4.61
N LEU A 237 9.00 5.50 -3.72
CA LEU A 237 9.44 5.63 -2.33
C LEU A 237 10.95 5.81 -2.24
N VAL A 238 11.73 5.00 -2.96
CA VAL A 238 13.19 5.11 -3.02
C VAL A 238 13.62 6.47 -3.56
N ASP A 239 12.94 6.99 -4.59
CA ASP A 239 13.21 8.31 -5.17
C ASP A 239 12.98 9.46 -4.19
N THR A 240 11.97 9.32 -3.33
CA THR A 240 11.54 10.37 -2.40
C THR A 240 12.09 10.20 -0.98
N LEU A 241 12.79 9.11 -0.68
CA LEU A 241 13.19 8.70 0.68
C LEU A 241 13.99 9.78 1.40
N ALA A 242 14.93 10.44 0.71
CA ALA A 242 15.82 11.45 1.29
C ALA A 242 15.11 12.76 1.68
N ILE A 243 13.96 13.07 1.09
CA ILE A 243 13.24 14.35 1.29
C ILE A 243 11.90 14.17 2.01
N ARG A 244 11.45 12.93 2.23
CA ARG A 244 10.16 12.61 2.83
C ARG A 244 10.19 12.86 4.35
N LYS A 245 9.26 13.69 4.83
CA LYS A 245 9.08 13.99 6.28
C LYS A 245 7.93 13.26 6.93
N LYS A 246 6.97 12.74 6.14
CA LYS A 246 5.79 12.02 6.61
C LYS A 246 5.88 10.56 6.18
N SER A 247 6.18 9.67 7.11
CA SER A 247 6.17 8.21 6.92
C SER A 247 5.68 7.54 8.23
N PRO A 248 4.71 6.61 8.17
CA PRO A 248 3.92 6.27 6.99
C PRO A 248 2.98 7.43 6.59
N SER A 249 2.48 7.41 5.34
CA SER A 249 1.58 8.42 4.83
C SER A 249 0.27 8.41 5.62
N PRO A 250 -0.29 9.58 6.00
CA PRO A 250 -1.60 9.67 6.65
C PRO A 250 -2.75 9.04 5.84
N SER A 251 -2.57 8.88 4.53
CA SER A 251 -3.53 8.19 3.65
C SER A 251 -3.51 6.66 3.83
N LEU A 252 -2.44 6.10 4.38
CA LEU A 252 -2.28 4.67 4.65
C LEU A 252 -2.57 4.29 6.10
N THR A 253 -2.66 5.27 7.01
CA THR A 253 -3.27 5.03 8.32
C THR A 253 -4.75 4.68 8.14
N GLU A 254 -5.23 3.74 8.93
CA GLU A 254 -6.67 3.53 9.03
C GLU A 254 -7.25 4.79 9.63
N ALA A 255 -8.36 5.28 9.05
CA ALA A 255 -9.22 6.11 9.85
C ALA A 255 -9.61 5.22 11.03
N GLU A 256 -9.18 5.57 12.23
CA GLU A 256 -9.93 5.16 13.41
C GLU A 256 -11.37 5.57 13.08
N ALA A 257 -12.19 4.62 12.64
CA ALA A 257 -13.61 4.72 12.83
C ALA A 257 -13.70 4.92 14.33
N GLY A 258 -13.80 6.19 14.74
CA GLY A 258 -13.86 6.53 16.14
C GLY A 258 -14.87 5.56 16.72
N ASN A 259 -14.52 4.96 17.85
CA ASN A 259 -15.54 4.59 18.81
C ASN A 259 -16.25 5.91 19.18
N ALA A 260 -17.10 6.40 18.28
CA ALA A 260 -18.30 7.11 18.62
C ALA A 260 -19.17 6.04 19.29
N THR A 261 -18.79 5.68 20.52
CA THR A 261 -19.79 5.52 21.56
C THR A 261 -20.70 6.71 21.35
N MET A 262 -21.92 6.46 20.87
CA MET A 262 -22.96 7.47 20.87
C MET A 262 -23.03 7.98 22.30
N ILE A 263 -22.39 9.11 22.58
CA ILE A 263 -22.78 9.94 23.71
C ILE A 263 -24.13 10.46 23.26
N VAL A 264 -25.18 9.71 23.63
CA VAL A 264 -26.55 10.19 23.60
C VAL A 264 -26.52 11.51 24.37
N PRO A 265 -26.80 12.66 23.73
CA PRO A 265 -26.88 13.91 24.46
C PRO A 265 -27.99 13.74 25.51
N PRO A 266 -27.79 14.14 26.77
CA PRO A 266 -28.90 14.17 27.72
C PRO A 266 -30.02 15.04 27.14
N PRO A 267 -31.29 14.65 27.33
CA PRO A 267 -32.41 15.34 26.70
C PRO A 267 -32.41 16.82 27.10
N ALA A 268 -32.40 17.68 26.09
CA ALA A 268 -32.45 19.13 26.24
C ALA A 268 -33.75 19.55 26.92
N ALA A 269 -33.64 20.35 27.98
CA ALA A 269 -34.78 21.01 28.61
C ALA A 269 -35.51 21.94 27.61
N PRO A 270 -36.84 22.13 27.73
CA PRO A 270 -37.61 22.88 26.73
C PRO A 270 -37.27 24.37 26.78
N ALA A 271 -37.00 24.97 25.61
CA ALA A 271 -36.84 26.41 25.45
C ALA A 271 -38.22 27.14 25.52
N PRO A 272 -38.28 28.37 26.06
CA PRO A 272 -39.52 29.16 26.10
C PRO A 272 -39.90 29.71 24.71
N PRO A 273 -41.20 30.01 24.47
CA PRO A 273 -41.71 30.37 23.15
C PRO A 273 -41.34 31.81 22.73
N PRO A 274 -41.28 32.09 21.42
CA PRO A 274 -40.86 33.39 20.89
C PRO A 274 -42.00 34.43 20.93
N PRO A 275 -41.70 35.73 21.15
CA PRO A 275 -42.67 36.79 20.95
C PRO A 275 -42.84 37.16 19.46
N THR A 276 -44.08 37.50 19.10
CA THR A 276 -44.59 37.89 17.78
C THR A 276 -44.08 39.25 17.28
N PRO A 277 -44.08 39.51 15.95
CA PRO A 277 -43.45 40.69 15.35
C PRO A 277 -44.42 41.87 15.13
N THR A 278 -43.82 43.02 14.72
CA THR A 278 -44.38 44.19 13.96
C THR A 278 -44.46 45.49 14.78
N PRO A 279 -44.36 46.73 14.20
CA PRO A 279 -43.72 47.27 12.99
C PRO A 279 -42.71 48.43 13.25
N ALA A 280 -41.95 48.83 12.21
CA ALA A 280 -41.12 50.06 12.15
C ALA A 280 -41.85 51.20 11.38
N PRO A 281 -41.31 52.43 11.20
CA PRO A 281 -40.53 53.38 12.04
C PRO A 281 -41.23 54.78 12.12
N PRO A 282 -40.61 55.87 12.64
CA PRO A 282 -39.85 56.77 11.76
C PRO A 282 -38.58 57.43 12.38
N THR A 283 -37.64 57.83 11.51
CA THR A 283 -36.48 58.75 11.73
C THR A 283 -36.93 60.20 12.03
N PRO A 284 -36.12 61.18 12.56
CA PRO A 284 -34.72 61.46 12.15
C PRO A 284 -33.74 62.19 13.15
N VAL A 285 -32.51 62.44 12.62
CA VAL A 285 -31.47 63.48 12.90
C VAL A 285 -30.52 63.42 14.13
N PRO A 286 -29.28 63.99 14.03
CA PRO A 286 -28.04 63.32 14.41
C PRO A 286 -27.25 64.02 15.53
N THR A 287 -26.30 63.31 16.14
CA THR A 287 -25.21 63.96 16.87
C THR A 287 -23.90 63.24 16.64
N ARG A 288 -22.93 64.04 16.21
CA ARG A 288 -21.55 63.73 15.85
C ARG A 288 -20.68 63.89 17.08
N THR A 289 -19.87 62.89 17.41
CA THR A 289 -18.55 63.12 18.02
C THR A 289 -17.59 61.95 17.76
N ASP A 290 -16.37 62.32 17.44
CA ASP A 290 -15.28 61.51 16.91
C ASP A 290 -14.67 60.50 17.89
N ALA A 291 -14.27 59.33 17.38
CA ALA A 291 -12.98 58.68 17.66
C ALA A 291 -12.87 57.41 16.79
N GLY A 292 -11.93 57.40 15.85
CA GLY A 292 -11.73 56.30 14.91
C GLY A 292 -11.16 55.05 15.57
N THR A 293 -11.90 53.95 15.47
CA THR A 293 -11.39 52.57 15.52
C THR A 293 -12.29 51.76 14.60
N VAL A 294 -11.83 51.48 13.38
CA VAL A 294 -12.59 50.70 12.40
C VAL A 294 -12.46 49.23 12.78
N ALA A 295 -13.48 48.70 13.44
CA ALA A 295 -13.72 47.26 13.52
C ALA A 295 -14.29 46.79 12.18
N ILE A 296 -13.46 46.15 11.36
CA ILE A 296 -13.93 45.53 10.11
C ILE A 296 -14.78 44.32 10.50
N ASN A 297 -16.05 44.32 10.08
CA ASN A 297 -16.95 43.21 10.35
C ASN A 297 -16.69 42.04 9.37
N ALA A 298 -17.04 40.82 9.79
CA ALA A 298 -16.73 39.60 9.03
C ALA A 298 -17.37 39.53 7.63
N SER A 299 -18.42 40.33 7.38
CA SER A 299 -19.05 40.48 6.07
C SER A 299 -18.20 41.26 5.06
N GLU A 300 -17.45 42.25 5.52
CA GLU A 300 -16.67 43.15 4.65
C GLU A 300 -15.32 42.51 4.26
N LEU A 301 -14.72 41.73 5.17
CA LEU A 301 -13.58 40.87 4.84
C LEU A 301 -13.94 39.79 3.81
N ARG A 302 -15.17 39.24 3.87
CA ARG A 302 -15.67 38.26 2.89
C ARG A 302 -15.94 38.90 1.53
N ALA A 303 -16.36 40.16 1.47
CA ALA A 303 -16.55 40.90 0.22
C ALA A 303 -15.21 41.25 -0.46
N MET A 304 -14.17 41.61 0.32
CA MET A 304 -12.82 41.84 -0.20
C MET A 304 -12.14 40.56 -0.70
N MET A 305 -12.43 39.39 -0.12
CA MET A 305 -11.88 38.11 -0.59
C MET A 305 -12.65 37.50 -1.77
N ALA A 306 -13.91 37.92 -2.01
CA ALA A 306 -14.71 37.44 -3.14
C ALA A 306 -14.36 38.12 -4.48
N SER A 307 -13.63 39.24 -4.44
CA SER A 307 -13.22 40.01 -5.62
C SER A 307 -11.83 39.64 -6.16
N GLN A 308 -11.15 38.65 -5.56
CA GLN A 308 -9.93 38.05 -6.09
C GLN A 308 -10.13 36.56 -6.35
N ARG A 309 -10.77 36.23 -7.47
CA ARG A 309 -10.64 34.91 -8.09
C ARG A 309 -9.82 35.05 -9.37
N PRO A 310 -8.69 34.33 -9.53
CA PRO A 310 -8.10 34.16 -10.84
C PRO A 310 -9.10 33.42 -11.73
N ASN A 311 -9.39 34.00 -12.90
CA ASN A 311 -10.33 33.48 -13.87
C ASN A 311 -9.74 32.23 -14.55
N PHE A 312 -10.16 31.04 -14.13
CA PHE A 312 -9.80 29.78 -14.78
C PHE A 312 -10.86 29.48 -15.85
N ASN A 313 -10.56 29.80 -17.10
CA ASN A 313 -11.45 29.54 -18.22
C ASN A 313 -11.25 28.10 -18.70
N VAL A 314 -12.13 27.19 -18.25
CA VAL A 314 -12.22 25.82 -18.77
C VAL A 314 -13.11 25.86 -20.03
N PRO A 315 -12.65 25.47 -21.22
CA PRO A 315 -13.55 25.26 -22.35
C PRO A 315 -14.44 24.06 -22.05
N SER A 316 -15.76 24.25 -22.02
CA SER A 316 -16.73 23.16 -21.93
C SER A 316 -16.86 22.44 -23.27
N ALA A 317 -17.18 21.15 -23.19
CA ALA A 317 -17.25 20.20 -24.30
C ALA A 317 -18.49 20.37 -25.22
N GLU A 318 -18.80 21.59 -25.65
CA GLU A 318 -19.88 21.88 -26.61
C GLU A 318 -19.39 22.52 -27.93
N ASP A 319 -18.06 22.71 -28.10
CA ASP A 319 -17.46 23.22 -29.34
C ASP A 319 -17.20 22.14 -30.43
N PHE A 320 -17.63 20.89 -30.19
CA PHE A 320 -17.62 19.83 -31.22
C PHE A 320 -19.03 19.55 -31.74
N SER A 321 -19.58 20.50 -32.49
CA SER A 321 -20.69 20.22 -33.42
C SER A 321 -20.38 20.84 -34.78
N ALA A 322 -19.96 19.99 -35.71
CA ALA A 322 -19.80 20.33 -37.12
C ALA A 322 -21.17 20.38 -37.81
N PRO A 323 -21.56 21.48 -38.49
CA PRO A 323 -22.62 21.43 -39.48
C PRO A 323 -22.06 20.95 -40.82
N ALA A 324 -22.67 19.89 -41.34
CA ALA A 324 -22.51 19.46 -42.71
C ALA A 324 -22.99 20.56 -43.68
N ALA A 325 -22.07 21.06 -44.52
CA ALA A 325 -22.41 21.93 -45.64
C ALA A 325 -21.81 21.34 -46.92
N THR A 326 -22.70 20.84 -47.77
CA THR A 326 -22.50 20.48 -49.17
C THR A 326 -21.87 21.61 -49.97
N ALA A 327 -20.73 21.37 -50.61
CA ALA A 327 -20.17 22.24 -51.64
C ALA A 327 -19.98 21.47 -52.95
N LYS A 328 -20.63 21.98 -54.00
CA LYS A 328 -20.60 21.52 -55.39
C LYS A 328 -19.23 21.75 -56.03
N VAL A 329 -18.82 20.79 -56.85
CA VAL A 329 -17.70 20.87 -57.81
C VAL A 329 -18.07 21.80 -58.97
N PRO A 330 -17.11 22.61 -59.46
CA PRO A 330 -16.96 22.76 -60.91
C PRO A 330 -15.54 22.41 -61.39
N ALA A 331 -15.49 22.08 -62.67
CA ALA A 331 -14.45 21.34 -63.36
C ALA A 331 -13.48 22.25 -64.17
N ILE A 332 -12.19 21.87 -64.12
CA ILE A 332 -11.13 21.88 -65.17
C ILE A 332 -10.66 23.22 -65.78
N GLU A 333 -9.35 23.51 -65.67
CA GLU A 333 -8.48 23.80 -66.83
C GLU A 333 -7.00 23.51 -66.52
N SER A 334 -6.28 22.98 -67.52
CA SER A 334 -4.99 22.28 -67.42
C SER A 334 -3.81 23.06 -68.03
N LYS A 335 -2.62 23.06 -67.39
CA LYS A 335 -1.30 23.23 -68.06
C LYS A 335 -0.13 22.65 -67.21
N PRO A 336 0.94 22.06 -67.80
CA PRO A 336 1.81 21.08 -67.13
C PRO A 336 3.18 21.56 -66.58
N ALA A 337 3.62 20.83 -65.54
CA ALA A 337 4.96 20.40 -65.10
C ALA A 337 6.06 21.39 -64.63
N ALA A 338 6.43 21.26 -63.34
CA ALA A 338 7.81 21.34 -62.82
C ALA A 338 7.92 20.44 -61.56
N PRO A 339 9.06 19.74 -61.31
CA PRO A 339 9.21 18.88 -60.13
C PRO A 339 9.36 19.73 -58.84
N PRO A 340 8.83 19.29 -57.68
CA PRO A 340 8.99 20.01 -56.43
C PRO A 340 10.42 19.87 -55.85
N PRO A 341 10.95 20.91 -55.17
CA PRO A 341 12.21 20.83 -54.43
C PRO A 341 12.05 19.95 -53.17
N PRO A 342 13.16 19.40 -52.62
CA PRO A 342 13.11 18.58 -51.40
C PRO A 342 12.60 19.38 -50.18
N PRO A 343 11.94 18.72 -49.21
CA PRO A 343 11.42 19.39 -48.02
C PRO A 343 12.56 19.92 -47.12
N PRO A 344 12.36 21.06 -46.44
CA PRO A 344 13.33 21.59 -45.48
C PRO A 344 13.43 20.71 -44.23
N PRO A 345 14.60 20.67 -43.54
CA PRO A 345 14.79 19.90 -42.31
C PRO A 345 13.90 20.43 -41.16
N PRO A 346 13.50 19.56 -40.22
CA PRO A 346 12.68 19.95 -39.07
C PRO A 346 13.42 20.94 -38.15
N PRO A 347 12.71 21.86 -37.48
CA PRO A 347 13.30 22.82 -36.56
C PRO A 347 13.87 22.13 -35.31
N PRO A 348 14.96 22.65 -34.71
CA PRO A 348 15.51 22.11 -33.47
C PRO A 348 14.57 22.34 -32.27
N PRO A 349 14.64 21.50 -31.22
CA PRO A 349 13.82 21.65 -30.03
C PRO A 349 14.14 22.95 -29.28
N PRO A 350 13.15 23.56 -28.58
CA PRO A 350 13.34 24.81 -27.89
C PRO A 350 14.26 24.66 -26.68
N THR A 351 15.31 25.48 -26.63
CA THR A 351 16.15 25.72 -25.46
C THR A 351 15.35 26.48 -24.39
N PRO A 352 15.34 26.05 -23.12
CA PRO A 352 14.86 26.91 -22.04
C PRO A 352 15.87 28.04 -21.78
N ALA A 353 15.41 29.28 -21.98
CA ALA A 353 16.09 30.47 -21.49
C ALA A 353 16.05 30.48 -19.95
N ILE A 354 17.20 30.70 -19.33
CA ILE A 354 17.36 30.91 -17.90
C ILE A 354 17.14 32.40 -17.61
N THR A 355 16.22 32.70 -16.70
CA THR A 355 16.17 33.98 -15.97
C THR A 355 15.73 33.74 -14.53
N GLY A 356 16.55 34.21 -13.58
CA GLY A 356 16.12 34.64 -12.24
C GLY A 356 16.29 33.63 -11.10
N GLU A 357 16.94 34.11 -10.04
CA GLU A 357 17.25 33.50 -8.74
C GLU A 357 16.26 32.49 -8.14
N ASP A 358 16.77 31.32 -7.71
CA ASP A 358 16.99 30.93 -6.30
C ASP A 358 17.43 29.45 -6.26
N ARG A 359 18.73 29.18 -6.05
CA ARG A 359 19.23 27.81 -5.79
C ARG A 359 19.48 27.68 -4.30
N PRO A 360 18.75 26.81 -3.56
CA PRO A 360 19.01 26.62 -2.15
C PRO A 360 20.40 25.99 -1.95
N SER A 361 21.21 26.61 -1.09
CA SER A 361 22.49 26.10 -0.62
C SER A 361 22.33 24.68 -0.08
N THR A 362 22.79 23.69 -0.82
CA THR A 362 22.96 22.33 -0.30
C THR A 362 24.20 22.29 0.56
N GLN A 363 24.05 22.64 1.83
CA GLN A 363 25.03 22.30 2.86
C GLN A 363 25.02 20.77 3.02
N TYR A 364 25.90 20.10 2.25
CA TYR A 364 26.02 18.66 2.26
C TYR A 364 27.02 18.20 3.32
N VAL A 365 26.51 17.50 4.34
CA VAL A 365 27.32 16.77 5.33
C VAL A 365 27.45 15.31 4.85
N PRO A 366 28.66 14.80 4.57
CA PRO A 366 28.84 13.42 4.14
C PRO A 366 28.63 12.42 5.30
N PRO A 367 28.05 11.23 5.06
CA PRO A 367 27.89 10.19 6.06
C PRO A 367 29.25 9.55 6.47
N PRO A 368 29.45 9.25 7.78
CA PRO A 368 30.69 8.67 8.27
C PRO A 368 30.70 7.15 8.06
N ASN A 369 31.10 6.70 6.88
CA ASN A 369 31.84 5.44 6.63
C ASN A 369 31.70 5.01 5.17
N LEU A 370 32.68 5.40 4.35
CA LEU A 370 33.03 4.68 3.11
C LEU A 370 34.49 4.22 3.23
N ALA A 371 34.72 3.31 4.18
CA ALA A 371 35.95 2.53 4.27
C ALA A 371 35.69 1.13 3.68
N ARG A 372 36.08 0.97 2.39
CA ARG A 372 36.52 -0.26 1.67
C ARG A 372 36.39 0.05 0.17
N SER A 373 37.42 0.05 -0.68
CA SER A 373 38.59 -0.82 -0.72
C SER A 373 39.74 -0.17 -1.48
N SER A 374 40.95 -0.18 -0.91
CA SER A 374 42.21 -0.34 -1.65
C SER A 374 43.30 -0.75 -0.66
N ALA A 375 43.97 -1.85 -0.98
CA ALA A 375 45.04 -2.41 -0.18
C ALA A 375 46.28 -1.52 -0.22
N SER A 376 46.68 -0.95 0.92
CA SER A 376 48.03 -0.40 1.13
C SER A 376 48.19 0.15 2.56
N GLY A 377 48.86 -0.63 3.44
CA GLY A 377 49.57 -0.22 4.65
C GLY A 377 48.88 0.71 5.69
N PRO A 378 49.51 0.97 6.84
CA PRO A 378 49.10 2.07 7.72
C PRO A 378 49.42 3.40 7.00
N GLN A 379 48.44 3.96 6.29
CA GLN A 379 48.58 5.27 5.68
C GLN A 379 48.59 6.36 6.75
N SER A 380 49.54 7.29 6.65
CA SER A 380 49.58 8.48 7.52
C SER A 380 48.29 9.29 7.38
N GLU A 381 47.91 10.00 8.44
CA GLU A 381 46.74 10.88 8.41
C GLU A 381 46.81 11.91 7.27
N ASP A 382 48.02 12.37 6.93
CA ASP A 382 48.24 13.26 5.78
C ASP A 382 47.87 12.58 4.45
N ALA A 383 48.27 11.33 4.23
CA ALA A 383 47.93 10.59 3.01
C ALA A 383 46.41 10.44 2.84
N LYS A 384 45.68 10.23 3.95
CA LYS A 384 44.20 10.17 3.92
C LYS A 384 43.59 11.51 3.52
N ARG A 385 44.12 12.63 4.02
CA ARG A 385 43.65 13.98 3.64
C ARG A 385 43.91 14.29 2.17
N HIS A 386 45.06 13.90 1.64
CA HIS A 386 45.36 14.01 0.21
C HIS A 386 44.42 13.16 -0.65
N ASP A 387 44.11 11.94 -0.21
CA ASP A 387 43.14 11.07 -0.89
C ASP A 387 41.72 11.62 -0.83
N GLU A 388 41.29 12.18 0.31
CA GLU A 388 40.01 12.86 0.44
C GLU A 388 39.92 14.06 -0.51
N ALA A 389 40.94 14.92 -0.52
CA ALA A 389 40.99 16.08 -1.39
C ALA A 389 40.90 15.69 -2.87
N ARG A 390 41.64 14.67 -3.30
CA ARG A 390 41.57 14.15 -4.68
C ARG A 390 40.18 13.60 -5.00
N ARG A 391 39.56 12.85 -4.09
CA ARG A 391 38.20 12.31 -4.29
C ARG A 391 37.16 13.43 -4.36
N PHE A 392 37.29 14.46 -3.54
CA PHE A 392 36.35 15.57 -3.52
C PHE A 392 36.48 16.46 -4.77
N ALA A 393 37.70 16.75 -5.22
CA ALA A 393 37.95 17.40 -6.50
C ALA A 393 37.32 16.62 -7.67
N ARG A 394 37.50 15.29 -7.72
CA ARG A 394 36.89 14.42 -8.73
C ARG A 394 35.37 14.55 -8.76
N LEU A 395 34.75 14.55 -7.59
CA LEU A 395 33.30 14.65 -7.46
C LEU A 395 32.80 15.97 -8.05
N LEU A 396 33.33 17.10 -7.56
CA LEU A 396 32.91 18.44 -7.99
C LEU A 396 33.09 18.65 -9.49
N VAL A 397 34.22 18.23 -10.04
CA VAL A 397 34.48 18.39 -11.47
C VAL A 397 33.60 17.45 -12.32
N SER A 398 33.30 16.24 -11.83
CA SER A 398 32.37 15.33 -12.51
C SER A 398 30.94 15.89 -12.56
N GLU A 399 30.52 16.60 -11.51
CA GLU A 399 29.23 17.30 -11.51
C GLU A 399 29.18 18.42 -12.55
N ILE A 400 30.24 19.24 -12.67
CA ILE A 400 30.34 20.26 -13.73
C ILE A 400 30.14 19.61 -15.11
N LYS A 401 30.82 18.49 -15.36
CA LYS A 401 30.69 17.76 -16.64
C LYS A 401 29.27 17.27 -16.87
N LEU A 402 28.64 16.68 -15.84
CA LEU A 402 27.31 16.09 -15.92
C LEU A 402 26.25 17.12 -16.33
N TYR A 403 26.32 18.34 -15.80
CA TYR A 403 25.32 19.38 -16.09
C TYR A 403 25.63 20.24 -17.32
N ASN A 404 26.87 20.22 -17.80
CA ASN A 404 27.32 21.10 -18.89
C ASN A 404 27.96 20.35 -20.06
N GLU A 405 27.54 19.11 -20.34
CA GLU A 405 28.16 18.25 -21.35
C GLU A 405 28.33 18.93 -22.72
N SER A 406 27.27 19.56 -23.24
CA SER A 406 27.32 20.29 -24.51
C SER A 406 28.33 21.45 -24.51
N LYS A 407 28.42 22.19 -23.39
CA LYS A 407 29.39 23.27 -23.23
C LYS A 407 30.81 22.73 -23.09
N VAL A 408 31.00 21.60 -22.41
CA VAL A 408 32.30 20.92 -22.31
C VAL A 408 32.79 20.47 -23.68
N ASP A 409 31.93 19.87 -24.50
CA ASP A 409 32.31 19.43 -25.84
C ASP A 409 32.65 20.60 -26.77
N GLN A 410 31.88 21.70 -26.69
CA GLN A 410 32.21 22.93 -27.42
C GLN A 410 33.52 23.53 -26.92
N GLY A 411 33.74 23.57 -25.61
CA GLY A 411 34.96 24.13 -25.05
C GLY A 411 36.20 23.30 -25.34
N ARG A 412 36.07 21.97 -25.45
CA ARG A 412 37.17 21.10 -25.93
C ARG A 412 37.56 21.37 -27.38
N LYS A 413 36.60 21.74 -28.23
CA LYS A 413 36.83 22.07 -29.64
C LYS A 413 37.46 23.46 -29.79
N ASN A 414 36.94 24.43 -29.05
CA ASN A 414 37.35 25.83 -29.13
C ASN A 414 38.54 26.18 -28.24
N ARG A 415 38.91 25.27 -27.33
CA ARG A 415 39.92 25.48 -26.29
C ARG A 415 39.60 26.67 -25.37
N ASP A 416 38.33 26.78 -24.97
CA ASP A 416 37.79 27.89 -24.16
C ASP A 416 37.05 27.41 -22.89
N LEU A 417 37.34 26.19 -22.40
CA LEU A 417 36.59 25.57 -21.29
C LEU A 417 36.52 26.44 -20.04
N TYR A 418 37.62 27.10 -19.67
CA TYR A 418 37.65 27.90 -18.44
C TYR A 418 36.74 29.13 -18.54
N GLU A 419 36.77 29.85 -19.66
CA GLU A 419 35.89 31.00 -19.88
C GLU A 419 34.42 30.59 -19.98
N ARG A 420 34.14 29.50 -20.72
CA ARG A 420 32.79 29.02 -20.98
C ARG A 420 32.09 28.47 -19.74
N LEU A 421 32.84 27.85 -18.84
CA LEU A 421 32.33 27.23 -17.61
C LEU A 421 32.76 27.99 -16.36
N LYS A 422 33.18 29.25 -16.50
CA LYS A 422 33.77 30.05 -15.43
C LYS A 422 32.94 30.04 -14.15
N GLU A 423 31.64 30.27 -14.27
CA GLU A 423 30.72 30.33 -13.12
C GLU A 423 30.64 29.01 -12.35
N ASP A 424 30.57 27.88 -13.06
CA ASP A 424 30.46 26.56 -12.44
C ASP A 424 31.82 26.09 -11.89
N ILE A 425 32.93 26.43 -12.56
CA ILE A 425 34.29 26.16 -12.09
C ILE A 425 34.58 26.96 -10.82
N ASP A 426 34.26 28.25 -10.79
CA ASP A 426 34.50 29.12 -9.64
C ASP A 426 33.64 28.70 -8.43
N ARG A 427 32.37 28.35 -8.65
CA ARG A 427 31.49 27.85 -7.58
C ARG A 427 32.01 26.52 -7.00
N SER A 428 32.40 25.58 -7.85
CA SER A 428 32.97 24.31 -7.41
C SER A 428 34.32 24.49 -6.72
N ARG A 429 35.13 25.45 -7.17
CA ARG A 429 36.39 25.81 -6.50
C ARG A 429 36.13 26.33 -5.09
N GLN A 430 35.14 27.20 -4.91
CA GLN A 430 34.76 27.69 -3.58
C GLN A 430 34.36 26.53 -2.65
N MET A 431 33.52 25.60 -3.13
CA MET A 431 33.12 24.42 -2.34
C MET A 431 34.32 23.53 -1.98
N TYR A 432 35.27 23.37 -2.90
CA TYR A 432 36.54 22.68 -2.64
C TYR A 432 37.34 23.38 -1.55
N ASP A 433 37.44 24.70 -1.61
CA ASP A 433 38.20 25.52 -0.68
C ASP A 433 37.52 25.65 0.71
N GLU A 434 36.21 25.44 0.82
CA GLU A 434 35.55 25.39 2.13
C GLU A 434 35.82 24.07 2.87
N ARG A 435 36.03 22.97 2.14
CA ARG A 435 36.14 21.63 2.72
C ARG A 435 37.57 21.14 2.93
N ILE A 436 38.49 21.48 2.03
CA ILE A 436 39.86 20.95 2.05
C ILE A 436 40.78 21.97 2.71
N GLY A 437 41.48 21.62 3.78
CA GLY A 437 42.38 22.55 4.49
C GLY A 437 43.50 23.14 3.63
N ASP A 438 43.96 24.34 4.00
CA ASP A 438 45.06 25.06 3.34
C ASP A 438 46.37 24.26 3.30
N ASP A 439 46.61 23.41 4.31
CA ASP A 439 47.74 22.51 4.42
C ASP A 439 47.83 21.57 3.20
N VAL A 440 46.70 21.01 2.78
CA VAL A 440 46.63 20.12 1.63
C VAL A 440 46.66 20.90 0.31
N ARG A 441 45.94 22.04 0.24
CA ARG A 441 45.87 22.86 -0.98
C ARG A 441 47.21 23.48 -1.39
N LYS A 442 48.06 23.83 -0.42
CA LYS A 442 49.40 24.39 -0.67
C LYS A 442 50.37 23.37 -1.24
N VAL A 443 50.16 22.08 -0.95
CA VAL A 443 51.04 20.99 -1.40
C VAL A 443 50.69 20.54 -2.82
N SER A 444 49.42 20.46 -3.18
CA SER A 444 48.99 20.01 -4.52
C SER A 444 47.65 20.62 -4.92
N ASN A 445 47.51 20.94 -6.22
CA ASN A 445 46.28 21.51 -6.77
C ASN A 445 45.39 20.42 -7.40
N TYR A 446 44.84 19.54 -6.55
CA TYR A 446 44.00 18.43 -7.02
C TYR A 446 42.76 18.88 -7.80
N PHE A 447 42.24 20.06 -7.50
CA PHE A 447 41.11 20.61 -8.24
C PHE A 447 41.49 20.90 -9.70
N TYR A 448 42.64 21.54 -9.93
CA TYR A 448 43.15 21.76 -11.28
C TYR A 448 43.47 20.45 -12.01
N ASP A 449 44.10 19.50 -11.33
CA ASP A 449 44.43 18.19 -11.93
C ASP A 449 43.17 17.47 -12.44
N GLU A 450 42.09 17.51 -11.67
CA GLU A 450 40.82 16.89 -12.07
C GLU A 450 40.07 17.71 -13.13
N LEU A 451 40.18 19.04 -13.15
CA LEU A 451 39.70 19.86 -14.28
C LEU A 451 40.35 19.42 -15.59
N VAL A 452 41.67 19.26 -15.60
CA VAL A 452 42.40 18.77 -16.79
C VAL A 452 41.97 17.35 -17.13
N ARG A 453 41.94 16.46 -16.14
CA ARG A 453 41.66 15.03 -16.37
C ARG A 453 40.22 14.78 -16.85
N ILE A 454 39.23 15.46 -16.29
CA ILE A 454 37.81 15.17 -16.51
C ILE A 454 37.20 16.11 -17.55
N LEU A 455 37.36 17.42 -17.40
CA LEU A 455 36.79 18.38 -18.36
C LEU A 455 37.64 18.47 -19.62
N ALA A 456 38.96 18.56 -19.47
CA ALA A 456 39.86 18.73 -20.61
C ALA A 456 40.31 17.40 -21.26
N ASP A 457 39.84 16.25 -20.74
CA ASP A 457 40.18 14.91 -21.23
C ASP A 457 41.70 14.65 -21.25
N GLY A 458 42.40 15.17 -20.23
CA GLY A 458 43.86 15.12 -20.10
C GLY A 458 44.62 16.20 -20.87
N ARG A 459 43.95 17.01 -21.71
CA ARG A 459 44.59 18.05 -22.53
C ARG A 459 44.48 19.42 -21.86
N ALA A 460 45.50 19.82 -21.11
CA ALA A 460 45.50 21.11 -20.39
C ALA A 460 45.24 22.32 -21.31
N GLU A 461 45.72 22.27 -22.55
CA GLU A 461 45.47 23.28 -23.60
C GLU A 461 43.99 23.48 -23.95
N ALA A 462 43.12 22.50 -23.69
CA ALA A 462 41.68 22.67 -23.90
C ALA A 462 41.02 23.54 -22.82
N LEU A 463 41.70 23.82 -21.70
CA LEU A 463 41.22 24.75 -20.68
C LEU A 463 41.17 26.19 -21.19
N GLY A 464 42.02 26.56 -22.15
CA GLY A 464 42.12 27.95 -22.63
C GLY A 464 42.74 28.90 -21.62
N LEU A 465 43.59 28.37 -20.73
CA LEU A 465 44.30 29.10 -19.69
C LEU A 465 45.70 29.55 -20.13
#